data_AF-A0A844EL13-F1
#
_entry.id   AF-A0A844EL13-F1
#
_cell.length_a   1.000
_cell.length_b   1.000
_cell.length_c   1.000
_cell.angle_alpha   90.00
_cell.angle_beta   90.00
_cell.angle_gamma   90.00
#
_symmetry.space_group_name_H-M   'P 1'
#
loop_
_entity.id
_entity.type
_entity.pdbx_description
1 polymer ?
#
loop_
_entity_poly.entity_id
_entity_poly.type
_entity_poly.pdbx_seq_one_letter_code
_entity_poly.pdbx_strand_id
1 'polypeptide(L)'
;MKNKYPSTIAKGYTYTFFSFFGITSLWVIYLQMQGLTLVEIGLCESIFHVASFLFEVPSGVLADRFSYRFSLFWGRIAAILSAGIILVADSISLVA
;
A
#
# COMPACT_ATOMS: atom_id res chain seq x y z
N MET A 1 -22.03 -4.55 -29.38
CA MET A 1 -21.28 -4.11 -28.18
C MET A 1 -19.90 -3.63 -28.62
N LYS A 2 -19.62 -2.31 -28.63
CA LYS A 2 -18.30 -1.78 -29.05
C LYS A 2 -17.26 -2.18 -28.00
N ASN A 3 -16.30 -3.01 -28.40
CA ASN A 3 -15.19 -3.47 -27.57
C ASN A 3 -14.31 -2.30 -27.11
N LYS A 4 -14.55 -1.78 -25.89
CA LYS A 4 -13.80 -0.70 -25.23
C LYS A 4 -12.50 -1.20 -24.54
N TYR A 5 -11.88 -2.26 -25.06
CA TYR A 5 -10.64 -2.82 -24.50
C TYR A 5 -9.45 -1.85 -24.46
N PRO A 6 -9.10 -1.10 -25.52
CA PRO A 6 -7.89 -0.28 -25.50
C PRO A 6 -7.96 0.85 -24.45
N SER A 7 -9.14 1.44 -24.27
CA SER A 7 -9.35 2.50 -23.26
C SER A 7 -9.22 2.01 -21.81
N THR A 8 -9.47 0.73 -21.55
CA THR A 8 -9.36 0.16 -20.19
C THR A 8 -7.90 -0.15 -19.87
N ILE A 9 -7.16 -0.65 -20.86
CA ILE A 9 -5.72 -0.90 -20.76
C ILE A 9 -4.97 0.41 -20.51
N ALA A 10 -5.27 1.46 -21.29
CA ALA A 10 -4.68 2.78 -21.09
C ALA A 10 -4.93 3.33 -19.67
N LYS A 11 -6.16 3.19 -19.14
CA LYS A 11 -6.50 3.57 -17.76
C LYS A 11 -5.71 2.76 -16.72
N GLY A 12 -5.51 1.46 -16.96
CA GLY A 12 -4.69 0.61 -16.12
C GLY A 12 -3.24 1.11 -16.05
N TYR A 13 -2.63 1.39 -17.20
CA TYR A 13 -1.27 1.93 -17.24
C TYR A 13 -1.15 3.29 -16.54
N THR A 14 -2.11 4.20 -16.76
CA THR A 14 -2.11 5.49 -16.03
C THR A 14 -2.23 5.28 -14.52
N TYR A 15 -3.08 4.36 -14.08
CA TYR A 15 -3.22 4.02 -12.67
C TYR A 15 -1.90 3.50 -12.07
N THR A 16 -1.25 2.56 -12.75
CA THR A 16 0.04 2.00 -12.30
C THR A 16 1.13 3.06 -12.25
N PHE A 17 1.17 3.96 -13.24
CA PHE A 17 2.11 5.08 -13.26
C PHE A 17 1.98 5.98 -12.02
N PHE A 18 0.75 6.41 -11.68
CA PHE A 18 0.53 7.21 -10.47
C PHE A 18 0.77 6.41 -9.18
N SER A 19 0.47 5.11 -9.19
CA SER A 19 0.74 4.24 -8.05
C SER A 19 2.22 4.08 -7.73
N PHE A 20 3.12 4.33 -8.69
CA PHE A 20 4.56 4.20 -8.51
C PHE A 20 5.15 5.28 -7.58
N PHE A 21 4.51 6.45 -7.47
CA PHE A 21 4.93 7.53 -6.58
C PHE A 21 4.57 7.30 -5.10
N GLY A 22 4.13 6.10 -4.72
CA GLY A 22 3.78 5.76 -3.35
C GLY A 22 5.00 5.66 -2.42
N ILE A 23 4.80 6.03 -1.15
CA ILE A 23 5.84 6.03 -0.09
C ILE A 23 6.23 4.61 0.35
N THR A 24 5.46 3.58 -0.02
CA THR A 24 5.62 2.19 0.42
C THR A 24 6.97 1.58 0.06
N SER A 25 7.70 2.10 -0.93
CA SER A 25 9.07 1.62 -1.23
C SER A 25 10.15 2.30 -0.39
N LEU A 26 9.87 3.49 0.15
CA LEU A 26 10.85 4.31 0.88
C LEU A 26 10.64 4.28 2.40
N TRP A 27 9.54 3.70 2.88
CA TRP A 27 9.15 3.74 4.30
C TRP A 27 10.21 3.15 5.26
N VAL A 28 10.90 2.07 4.87
CA VAL A 28 11.96 1.45 5.70
C VAL A 28 13.09 2.46 5.96
N ILE A 29 13.56 3.14 4.91
CA ILE A 29 14.62 4.15 5.01
C ILE A 29 14.12 5.34 5.82
N TYR A 30 12.87 5.76 5.63
CA TYR A 30 12.27 6.83 6.40
C TYR A 30 12.23 6.51 7.90
N LEU A 31 11.77 5.33 8.30
CA LEU A 31 11.76 4.91 9.70
C LEU A 31 13.17 4.80 10.29
N GLN A 32 14.16 4.38 9.49
CA GLN A 32 15.56 4.37 9.90
C GLN A 32 16.10 5.79 10.14
N MET A 33 15.73 6.75 9.29
CA MET A 33 16.07 8.17 9.48
C MET A 33 15.40 8.78 10.71
N GLN A 34 14.24 8.25 11.11
CA GLN A 34 13.51 8.64 12.31
C GLN A 34 14.07 8.03 13.61
N GLY A 35 15.15 7.26 13.52
CA GLY A 35 15.86 6.74 14.69
C GLY A 35 15.34 5.39 15.22
N LEU A 36 14.42 4.71 14.50
CA LEU A 36 14.05 3.34 14.86
C LEU A 36 15.26 2.40 14.70
N THR A 37 15.34 1.42 15.58
CA THR A 37 16.38 0.39 15.50
C THR A 37 16.10 -0.57 14.34
N LEU A 38 17.16 -1.17 13.79
CA LEU A 38 17.04 -2.14 12.70
C LEU A 38 16.17 -3.36 13.08
N VAL A 39 16.14 -3.72 14.37
CA VAL A 39 15.33 -4.82 14.91
C VAL A 39 13.84 -4.46 14.90
N GLU A 40 13.48 -3.24 15.35
CA GLU A 40 12.09 -2.78 15.33
C GLU A 40 11.56 -2.66 13.90
N ILE A 41 12.38 -2.14 12.98
CA ILE A 41 12.06 -2.05 11.56
C ILE A 41 11.86 -3.46 10.98
N GLY A 42 12.77 -4.40 11.25
CA GLY A 42 12.66 -5.78 10.78
C GLY A 42 11.43 -6.51 11.32
N LEU A 43 11.02 -6.24 12.56
CA LEU A 43 9.78 -6.77 13.13
C LEU A 43 8.54 -6.20 12.40
N CYS A 44 8.53 -4.90 12.12
CA CYS A 44 7.44 -4.26 11.38
C CYS A 44 7.34 -4.80 9.95
N GLU A 45 8.47 -4.95 9.26
CA GLU A 45 8.55 -5.53 7.92
C GLU A 45 8.05 -6.99 7.91
N SER A 46 8.45 -7.79 8.90
CA SER A 46 8.00 -9.18 9.04
C SER A 46 6.48 -9.26 9.20
N ILE A 47 5.89 -8.45 10.09
CA ILE A 47 4.43 -8.38 10.29
C ILE A 47 3.73 -7.95 8.99
N PHE A 48 4.27 -6.95 8.30
CA PHE A 48 3.72 -6.47 7.03
C PHE A 48 3.69 -7.58 5.96
N HIS A 49 4.76 -8.36 5.81
CA HIS A 49 4.81 -9.46 4.85
C HIS A 49 3.89 -10.62 5.24
N VAL A 50 3.83 -10.99 6.51
CA VAL A 50 2.91 -12.04 6.99
C VAL A 50 1.45 -11.62 6.76
N ALA A 51 1.11 -10.37 7.09
CA ALA A 51 -0.22 -9.84 6.82
C ALA A 51 -0.52 -9.85 5.31
N SER A 52 0.40 -9.36 4.47
CA SER A 52 0.24 -9.36 3.01
C SER A 52 -0.02 -10.76 2.46
N PHE A 53 0.75 -11.76 2.93
CA PHE A 53 0.56 -13.15 2.57
C PHE A 53 -0.82 -13.69 2.96
N LEU A 54 -1.27 -13.42 4.20
CA LEU A 54 -2.57 -13.87 4.68
C LEU A 54 -3.74 -13.20 3.94
N PHE A 55 -3.59 -11.93 3.55
CA PHE A 55 -4.64 -11.15 2.90
C PHE A 55 -4.64 -11.25 1.36
N GLU A 56 -3.65 -11.91 0.75
CA GLU A 56 -3.59 -12.08 -0.70
C GLU A 56 -4.80 -12.86 -1.24
N VAL A 57 -5.10 -14.03 -0.67
CA VAL A 57 -6.26 -14.84 -1.10
C VAL A 57 -7.60 -14.14 -0.78
N PRO A 58 -7.85 -13.64 0.46
CA PRO A 58 -9.07 -12.91 0.77
C PRO A 58 -9.30 -11.67 -0.11
N SER A 59 -8.25 -10.91 -0.42
CA SER A 59 -8.36 -9.73 -1.28
C SER A 59 -8.67 -10.09 -2.74
N GLY A 60 -8.16 -11.21 -3.23
CA GLY A 60 -8.52 -11.79 -4.52
C GLY A 60 -10.01 -12.16 -4.57
N VAL A 61 -10.51 -12.88 -3.56
CA VAL A 61 -11.93 -13.23 -3.47
C VAL A 61 -12.83 -11.98 -3.40
N LEU A 62 -12.39 -10.93 -2.70
CA LEU A 62 -13.11 -9.65 -2.66
C LEU A 62 -13.14 -8.95 -4.03
N ALA A 63 -12.04 -9.00 -4.79
CA ALA A 63 -11.97 -8.43 -6.14
C ALA A 63 -12.91 -9.14 -7.12
N ASP A 64 -13.03 -10.45 -7.00
CA ASP A 64 -13.94 -11.26 -7.80
C ASP A 64 -15.41 -10.99 -7.44
N ARG A 65 -15.71 -10.78 -6.15
CA ARG A 65 -17.09 -10.56 -5.67
C ARG A 65 -17.61 -9.14 -5.90
N PHE A 66 -16.80 -8.11 -5.66
CA PHE A 66 -17.25 -6.70 -5.63
C PHE A 66 -16.86 -5.87 -6.86
N SER A 67 -16.12 -6.45 -7.80
CA SER A 67 -15.51 -5.82 -8.99
C SER A 67 -14.09 -5.30 -8.76
N TYR A 68 -13.25 -5.49 -9.78
CA TYR A 68 -11.86 -5.04 -9.84
C TYR A 68 -11.67 -3.56 -9.48
N ARG A 69 -12.55 -2.67 -9.96
CA ARG A 69 -12.45 -1.22 -9.69
C ARG A 69 -12.67 -0.88 -8.22
N PHE A 70 -13.54 -1.61 -7.54
CA PHE A 70 -13.80 -1.43 -6.12
C PHE A 70 -12.57 -1.82 -5.31
N SER A 71 -11.94 -2.96 -5.63
CA SER A 71 -10.70 -3.41 -4.99
C SER A 71 -9.56 -2.38 -5.17
N LEU A 72 -9.37 -1.84 -6.38
CA LEU A 72 -8.37 -0.80 -6.62
C LEU A 72 -8.60 0.46 -5.79
N PHE A 73 -9.85 0.91 -5.66
CA PHE A 73 -10.19 2.11 -4.90
C PHE A 73 -9.84 1.95 -3.41
N TRP A 74 -10.25 0.83 -2.79
CA TRP A 74 -9.90 0.54 -1.40
C TRP A 74 -8.40 0.35 -1.18
N GLY A 75 -7.71 -0.28 -2.13
CA GLY A 75 -6.25 -0.37 -2.09
C GLY A 75 -5.55 0.99 -2.14
N ARG A 76 -6.16 2.03 -2.72
CA ARG A 76 -5.64 3.40 -2.66
C ARG A 76 -5.97 4.13 -1.37
N ILE A 77 -7.17 3.97 -0.85
CA ILE A 77 -7.51 4.48 0.49
C ILE A 77 -6.55 3.90 1.54
N ALA A 78 -6.32 2.59 1.53
CA ALA A 78 -5.41 1.93 2.45
C ALA A 78 -3.97 2.45 2.34
N ALA A 79 -3.48 2.70 1.11
CA ALA A 79 -2.14 3.26 0.91
C ALA A 79 -2.01 4.71 1.39
N ILE A 80 -3.04 5.54 1.20
CA ILE A 80 -3.07 6.92 1.73
C ILE A 80 -3.10 6.90 3.26
N LEU A 81 -3.91 6.03 3.87
CA LEU A 81 -3.96 5.87 5.32
C LEU A 81 -2.61 5.38 5.87
N SER A 82 -1.99 4.39 5.23
CA SER A 82 -0.65 3.92 5.58
C SER A 82 0.39 5.03 5.52
N ALA A 83 0.40 5.83 4.45
CA ALA A 83 1.28 6.98 4.33
C ALA A 83 1.02 8.02 5.43
N GLY A 84 -0.25 8.31 5.74
CA GLY A 84 -0.61 9.22 6.84
C GLY A 84 -0.12 8.73 8.19
N ILE A 85 -0.27 7.43 8.48
CA ILE A 85 0.24 6.83 9.72
C ILE A 85 1.77 6.96 9.80
N ILE A 86 2.48 6.66 8.72
CA ILE A 86 3.96 6.76 8.67
C ILE A 86 4.41 8.21 8.90
N LEU A 87 3.74 9.19 8.29
CA LEU A 87 4.07 10.61 8.46
C LEU A 87 3.75 11.16 9.85
N VAL A 88 2.69 10.67 10.50
CA VAL A 88 2.28 11.10 11.85
C VAL A 88 3.05 10.36 12.95
N ALA A 89 3.64 9.20 12.64
CA ALA A 89 4.45 8.41 13.57
C ALA A 89 5.64 9.19 14.18
N ASP A 90 6.02 10.32 13.58
CA ASP A 90 6.89 11.37 14.15
C ASP A 90 6.51 11.76 15.60
N SER A 91 5.22 11.63 15.95
CA SER A 91 4.71 11.95 17.30
C SER A 91 5.08 10.91 18.36
N ILE A 92 5.53 9.72 17.97
CA ILE A 92 5.76 8.59 18.89
C ILE A 92 7.18 8.56 19.45
N SER A 93 8.13 9.30 18.85
CA SER A 93 9.50 9.49 19.34
C SER A 93 9.70 10.77 20.16
N LEU A 94 8.72 11.68 20.22
CA LEU A 94 8.79 12.91 21.04
C LEU A 94 8.58 12.67 22.55
N VAL A 95 8.47 11.41 22.99
CA VAL A 95 8.29 11.01 24.41
C VAL A 95 9.30 9.92 24.84
N ALA A 96 10.34 9.65 24.05
CA ALA A 96 11.45 8.75 24.44
C ALA A 96 12.74 9.54 24.69
#